data_AF-A0A3G8M3A9-F1
#
_entry.id   AF-A0A3G8M3A9-F1
#
_cell.length_a   1.000
_cell.length_b   1.000
_cell.length_c   1.000
_cell.angle_alpha   90.00
_cell.angle_beta   90.00
_cell.angle_gamma   90.00
#
_symmetry.space_group_name_H-M   'P 1'
#
loop_
_entity.id
_entity.type
_entity.pdbx_description
1 polymer ?
#
loop_
_entity_poly.entity_id
_entity_poly.type
_entity_poly.pdbx_seq_one_letter_code
_entity_poly.pdbx_strand_id
1 'polypeptide(L)' 'MGDLTLQSTLTCPHCARAETLDMPQDACVVVHVCAGCGARLTPKTGDCCVFCSYGDVPCPPVQKEGDCCGAPMDAGP' A
#
# COMPACT_ATOMS: atom_id res chain seq x y z
N MET A 1 -16.04 -5.49 -15.37
CA MET A 1 -15.91 -4.38 -14.39
C MET A 1 -14.85 -4.79 -13.40
N GLY A 2 -13.64 -4.23 -13.52
CA GLY A 2 -12.56 -4.52 -12.56
C GLY A 2 -12.82 -3.70 -11.31
N ASP A 3 -13.26 -4.36 -10.24
CA ASP A 3 -13.55 -3.70 -8.96
C ASP A 3 -12.23 -3.40 -8.25
N LEU A 4 -11.85 -2.12 -8.22
CA LEU A 4 -10.65 -1.66 -7.53
C LEU A 4 -10.93 -1.65 -6.04
N THR A 5 -10.26 -2.53 -5.31
CA THR A 5 -10.39 -2.58 -3.86
C THR A 5 -9.46 -1.56 -3.26
N LEU A 6 -10.02 -0.45 -2.79
CA LEU A 6 -9.26 0.59 -2.09
C LEU A 6 -9.10 0.29 -0.61
N GLN A 7 -9.89 -0.62 -0.06
CA GLN A 7 -9.82 -0.96 1.35
C GLN A 7 -8.86 -2.14 1.55
N SER A 8 -7.72 -1.91 2.20
CA SER A 8 -6.75 -2.97 2.50
C SER A 8 -6.49 -3.05 3.99
N THR A 9 -6.51 -4.26 4.53
CA THR A 9 -6.21 -4.50 5.94
C THR A 9 -4.72 -4.68 6.10
N LEU A 10 -4.11 -3.75 6.81
CA LEU A 10 -2.67 -3.71 7.04
C LEU A 10 -2.38 -4.34 8.40
N THR A 11 -1.60 -5.41 8.38
CA THR A 11 -1.25 -6.15 9.60
C THR A 11 0.13 -5.74 10.09
N CYS A 12 0.19 -5.15 11.29
CA CYS A 12 1.44 -4.71 11.88
C CYS A 12 2.28 -5.91 12.36
N PRO A 13 3.51 -6.13 11.85
CA PRO A 13 4.39 -7.22 12.30
C PRO A 13 4.92 -7.05 13.73
N HIS A 14 4.85 -5.84 14.30
CA HIS A 14 5.35 -5.57 15.65
C HIS A 14 4.35 -5.94 16.76
N CYS A 15 3.05 -5.73 16.52
CA CYS A 15 2.00 -5.96 17.52
C CYS A 15 0.86 -6.87 17.04
N ALA A 16 0.96 -7.41 15.83
CA ALA A 16 -0.05 -8.23 15.16
C ALA A 16 -1.43 -7.56 15.02
N ARG A 17 -1.50 -6.23 15.13
CA ARG A 17 -2.72 -5.46 14.94
C ARG A 17 -3.05 -5.39 13.45
N ALA A 18 -4.23 -5.88 13.08
CA ALA A 18 -4.85 -5.62 11.79
C ALA A 18 -5.58 -4.28 11.83
N GLU A 19 -5.31 -3.42 10.85
CA GLU A 19 -5.94 -2.12 10.70
C GLU A 19 -6.39 -1.95 9.26
N THR A 20 -7.69 -1.79 9.07
CA THR A 20 -8.27 -1.53 7.76
C THR A 20 -8.05 -0.07 7.39
N LEU A 21 -7.36 0.16 6.27
CA LEU A 21 -7.02 1.48 5.76
C LEU A 21 -7.53 1.62 4.33
N ASP A 22 -7.94 2.84 4.00
CA ASP A 22 -8.25 3.24 2.63
C ASP A 22 -6.98 3.63 1.89
N MET A 23 -6.66 2.87 0.85
CA MET A 23 -5.56 3.11 -0.06
C MET A 23 -5.89 4.30 -0.96
N PRO A 24 -5.10 5.38 -0.92
CA PRO A 24 -5.26 6.49 -1.85
C PRO A 24 -5.04 5.99 -3.28
N GLN A 25 -5.93 6.38 -4.19
CA GLN A 25 -5.84 5.98 -5.60
C GLN A 25 -4.68 6.67 -6.34
N ASP A 26 -4.30 7.85 -5.85
CA ASP A 26 -3.37 8.78 -6.49
C ASP A 26 -1.99 8.80 -5.84
N ALA A 27 -1.72 7.95 -4.83
CA ALA A 27 -0.44 7.96 -4.11
C ALA A 27 -0.04 6.58 -3.55
N CYS A 28 1.27 6.31 -3.53
CA CYS A 28 1.83 5.14 -2.85
C CYS A 28 2.16 5.48 -1.38
N VAL A 29 1.60 4.71 -0.45
CA VAL A 29 1.93 4.84 0.97
C VAL A 29 3.21 4.05 1.26
N VAL A 30 4.35 4.73 1.26
CA VAL A 30 5.66 4.13 1.53
C VAL A 30 5.97 4.03 3.02
N VAL A 31 5.27 4.77 3.87
CA VAL A 31 5.43 4.70 5.33
C VAL A 31 4.05 4.77 5.97
N HIS A 32 3.77 3.83 6.88
CA HIS A 32 2.58 3.87 7.73
C HIS A 32 2.99 3.82 9.19
N VAL A 33 2.28 4.54 10.04
CA VAL A 33 2.50 4.50 11.50
C VAL A 33 1.36 3.70 12.09
N CYS A 34 1.69 2.56 12.72
CA CYS A 34 0.67 1.73 13.35
C CYS A 34 -0.02 2.50 14.49
N ALA A 35 -1.35 2.64 14.45
CA ALA A 35 -2.09 3.31 15.52
C ALA A 35 -2.08 2.55 16.86
N GLY A 36 -1.75 1.26 16.84
CA GLY A 36 -1.69 0.42 18.04
C GLY A 36 -0.40 0.58 18.85
N CYS A 37 0.75 0.52 18.18
CA CYS A 37 2.06 0.55 18.84
C CYS A 37 2.94 1.77 18.48
N GLY A 38 2.52 2.59 17.52
CA GLY A 38 3.30 3.72 17.02
C GLY A 38 4.51 3.31 16.17
N ALA A 39 4.69 2.02 15.85
CA ALA A 39 5.79 1.58 15.01
C ALA A 39 5.63 2.10 13.57
N ARG A 40 6.75 2.58 13.01
CA ARG A 40 6.84 2.98 11.60
C ARG A 40 7.05 1.73 10.75
N LEU A 41 6.06 1.42 9.93
CA LEU A 41 6.08 0.36 8.95
C LEU A 41 6.58 0.91 7.62
N THR A 42 7.61 0.28 7.09
CA THR A 42 8.19 0.56 5.77
C THR A 42 8.12 -0.70 4.92
N PRO A 43 7.90 -0.59 3.59
CA PRO A 43 7.85 -1.74 2.71
C PRO A 43 9.13 -2.57 2.81
N LYS A 44 8.99 -3.87 2.57
CA LYS A 44 10.10 -4.80 2.46
C LYS A 44 10.83 -4.56 1.14
N THR A 45 12.09 -4.97 1.09
CA THR A 45 12.89 -4.92 -0.15
C THR A 45 12.17 -5.70 -1.26
N GLY A 46 11.81 -5.02 -2.34
CA GLY A 46 11.07 -5.59 -3.48
C GLY A 46 9.60 -5.17 -3.55
N ASP A 47 9.05 -4.56 -2.50
CA ASP A 47 7.69 -4.04 -2.50
C ASP A 47 7.66 -2.51 -2.68
N CYS A 48 6.61 -2.03 -3.35
CA CYS A 48 6.40 -0.62 -3.64
C CYS A 48 5.84 0.21 -2.47
N CYS A 49 5.09 -0.40 -1.57
CA CYS A 49 4.35 0.30 -0.52
C CYS A 49 4.04 -0.63 0.65
N VAL A 50 3.65 -0.06 1.78
CA VAL A 50 3.33 -0.84 3.00
C VAL A 50 2.18 -1.82 2.78
N PHE A 51 1.27 -1.53 1.84
CA PHE A 51 0.15 -2.41 1.49
C PHE A 51 0.60 -3.65 0.73
N CYS A 52 1.59 -3.57 -0.16
CA CYS A 52 2.12 -4.76 -0.81
C CYS A 52 2.92 -5.66 0.15
N SER A 53 3.57 -5.07 1.16
CA SER A 53 4.36 -5.83 2.13
C SER A 53 3.58 -6.42 3.31
N TYR A 54 2.55 -5.70 3.78
CA TYR A 54 1.82 -5.99 5.02
C TYR A 54 0.30 -5.95 4.86
N GLY A 55 -0.20 -5.52 3.71
CA GLY A 55 -1.62 -5.49 3.41
C GLY A 55 -2.09 -6.80 2.81
N ASP A 56 -3.36 -7.13 3.02
CA ASP A 56 -4.01 -8.27 2.38
C ASP A 56 -4.29 -8.03 0.89
N VAL A 57 -4.51 -6.77 0.51
CA VAL A 57 -4.79 -6.35 -0.87
C VAL A 57 -3.63 -5.47 -1.37
N PRO A 58 -3.07 -5.75 -2.58
CA PRO A 58 -1.98 -4.97 -3.15
C PRO A 58 -2.43 -3.56 -3.54
N CYS A 59 -1.49 -2.63 -3.75
CA CYS A 59 -1.84 -1.24 -4.03
C CYS A 59 -2.60 -1.05 -5.37
N PRO A 60 -3.37 0.05 -5.51
CA PRO A 60 -4.16 0.33 -6.71
C PRO A 60 -3.41 0.24 -8.06
N PRO A 61 -2.17 0.73 -8.22
CA PRO A 61 -1.45 0.58 -9.49
C PRO A 61 -1.18 -0.89 -9.83
N VAL A 62 -0.85 -1.72 -8.85
CA VAL A 62 -0.65 -3.18 -9.05
C VAL A 62 -1.95 -3.87 -9.44
N GLN A 63 -3.09 -3.47 -8.84
CA GLN A 63 -4.41 -4.00 -9.21
C GLN A 63 -4.85 -3.61 -10.63
N LYS A 64 -4.53 -2.39 -11.07
CA LYS A 64 -4.90 -1.85 -12.39
C LYS A 64 -4.02 -2.36 -13.52
N GLU A 65 -2.71 -2.36 -13.28
CA GLU A 65 -1.70 -2.40 -14.33
C GLU A 65 -0.83 -3.67 -14.25
N GLY A 66 -0.85 -4.36 -13.10
CA GLY A 66 0.01 -5.51 -12.83
C GLY A 66 1.47 -5.14 -12.56
N ASP A 67 1.80 -3.83 -12.48
CA ASP A 67 3.17 -3.34 -12.29
C ASP A 67 3.30 -2.45 -11.03
N CYS A 68 4.35 -2.69 -10.25
CA CYS A 68 4.62 -2.02 -8.98
C CYS A 68 5.36 -0.69 -9.22
N CYS A 69 4.63 0.43 -9.19
CA CYS A 69 5.13 1.82 -9.16
C CYS A 69 6.47 2.07 -9.87
N GLY A 70 6.45 2.02 -11.20
CA GLY A 70 7.65 2.11 -12.03
C GLY A 70 7.56 3.10 -13.20
N ALA A 71 6.84 4.21 -13.09
CA ALA A 71 7.12 5.35 -13.96
C ALA A 71 6.74 6.68 -13.30
N PRO A 72 7.64 7.68 -13.23
CA PRO A 72 7.17 9.06 -13.18
C PRO A 72 6.37 9.27 -14.47
N MET A 73 5.06 9.43 -14.35
CA MET A 73 4.31 10.06 -15.43
C MET A 73 4.75 11.52 -15.41
N ASP A 74 5.81 11.80 -16.16
CA ASP A 74 5.99 13.08 -16.84
C ASP A 74 4.64 13.38 -17.48
N ALA A 75 3.84 14.18 -16.79
CA ALA A 75 2.63 14.75 -17.34
C ALA A 75 3.08 15.80 -18.36
N GLY A 76 3.41 15.33 -19.56
CA GLY A 76 3.53 16.15 -20.77
C GLY A 76 2.34 15.83 -21.70
N PRO A 77 1.82 16.80 -22.47
CA PRO A 77 2.39 18.10 -22.83
C PRO A 77 2.05 19.28 -21.90
#